data_AF-A0A3A3HFS9-F1
#
_entry.id   AF-A0A3A3HFS9-F1
#
_cell.length_a   1.000
_cell.length_b   1.000
_cell.length_c   1.000
_cell.angle_alpha   90.00
_cell.angle_beta   90.00
_cell.angle_gamma   90.00
#
_symmetry.space_group_name_H-M   'P 1'
#
loop_
_entity.id
_entity.type
_entity.pdbx_description
1 polymer ?
#
loop_
_entity_poly.entity_id
_entity_poly.type
_entity_poly.pdbx_seq_one_letter_code
_entity_poly.pdbx_strand_id
1 'polypeptide(L)'
;MNALSKILQREAANDTRLGIPSADYASQQRRLTAMGTMTGTAGFRVPPLSPKVDAQGKTRGQRKRDAYATAMAKVSEARAPQFMHSAARRRAGHEATPRPMTGFQATMKVAA
;
A
#
# COMPACT_ATOMS: atom_id res chain seq x y z
N MET A 1 -9.02 -40.50 15.77
CA MET A 1 -9.14 -39.25 16.55
C MET A 1 -10.29 -39.41 17.54
N ASN A 2 -10.02 -39.41 18.83
CA ASN A 2 -11.04 -39.66 19.88
C ASN A 2 -11.97 -38.43 20.08
N ALA A 3 -13.12 -38.62 20.72
CA ALA A 3 -14.12 -37.55 20.90
C ALA A 3 -13.55 -36.36 21.68
N LEU A 4 -12.75 -36.62 22.71
CA LEU A 4 -12.08 -35.60 23.52
C LEU A 4 -11.11 -34.74 22.69
N SER A 5 -10.30 -35.35 21.81
CA SER A 5 -9.40 -34.58 20.94
C SER A 5 -10.15 -33.68 19.96
N LYS A 6 -11.33 -34.09 19.47
CA LYS A 6 -12.17 -33.21 18.64
C LYS A 6 -12.70 -32.00 19.39
N ILE A 7 -13.08 -32.18 20.67
CA ILE A 7 -13.55 -31.08 21.52
C ILE A 7 -12.39 -30.11 21.77
N LEU A 8 -11.22 -30.61 22.18
CA LEU A 8 -10.03 -29.80 22.42
C LEU A 8 -9.59 -29.01 21.18
N GLN A 9 -9.64 -29.64 19.99
CA GLN A 9 -9.32 -28.95 18.73
C GLN A 9 -10.35 -27.86 18.39
N ARG A 10 -11.64 -28.09 18.66
CA ARG A 10 -12.68 -27.06 18.47
C ARG A 10 -12.47 -25.88 19.40
N GLU A 11 -12.16 -26.12 20.67
CA GLU A 11 -11.89 -25.04 21.63
C GLU A 11 -10.63 -24.25 21.24
N ALA A 12 -9.54 -24.94 20.89
CA ALA A 12 -8.33 -24.28 20.41
C ALA A 12 -8.57 -23.44 19.14
N ALA A 13 -9.41 -23.93 18.22
CA ALA A 13 -9.79 -23.18 17.03
C ALA A 13 -10.66 -21.95 17.37
N ASN A 14 -11.56 -22.06 18.34
CA ASN A 14 -12.37 -20.94 18.79
C ASN A 14 -11.53 -19.86 19.49
N ASP A 15 -10.53 -20.26 20.27
CA ASP A 15 -9.66 -19.33 20.99
C ASP A 15 -8.73 -18.54 20.03
N THR A 16 -8.37 -19.13 18.88
CA THR A 16 -7.42 -18.54 17.92
C THR A 16 -8.06 -17.81 16.74
N ARG A 17 -9.30 -18.13 16.36
CA ARG A 17 -9.98 -17.49 15.22
C ARG A 17 -10.52 -16.10 15.57
N LEU A 18 -10.27 -15.15 14.67
CA LEU A 18 -10.82 -13.80 14.75
C LEU A 18 -12.32 -13.81 14.40
N GLY A 19 -13.11 -13.00 15.11
CA GLY A 19 -14.54 -12.79 14.82
C GLY A 19 -15.51 -13.76 15.51
N ILE A 20 -15.03 -14.75 16.27
CA ILE A 20 -15.89 -15.62 17.07
C ILE A 20 -16.06 -15.00 18.47
N PRO A 21 -17.30 -14.72 18.94
CA PRO A 21 -17.51 -14.19 20.29
C PRO A 21 -17.02 -15.20 21.34
N SER A 22 -16.53 -14.71 22.48
CA SER A 22 -16.18 -15.58 23.61
C SER A 22 -17.44 -16.24 24.17
N ALA A 23 -17.41 -17.55 24.39
CA ALA A 23 -18.56 -18.30 24.90
C ALA A 23 -18.78 -18.07 26.40
N ASP A 24 -17.68 -17.81 27.13
CA ASP A 24 -17.63 -17.65 28.58
C ASP A 24 -16.41 -16.80 29.00
N TYR A 25 -16.31 -16.48 30.29
CA TYR A 25 -15.18 -15.71 30.80
C TYR A 25 -13.85 -16.46 30.67
N ALA A 26 -13.86 -17.79 30.83
CA ALA A 26 -12.65 -18.59 30.73
C ALA A 26 -12.09 -18.60 29.29
N SER A 27 -12.94 -18.71 28.25
CA SER A 27 -12.51 -18.59 26.85
C SER A 27 -11.98 -17.19 26.53
N GLN A 28 -12.57 -16.14 27.11
CA GLN A 28 -12.02 -14.79 26.97
C GLN A 28 -10.59 -14.70 27.53
N GLN A 29 -10.36 -15.25 28.74
CA GLN A 29 -9.03 -15.22 29.35
C GLN A 29 -8.03 -16.04 28.55
N ARG A 30 -8.39 -17.25 28.10
CA ARG A 30 -7.53 -18.09 27.24
C ARG A 30 -7.15 -17.38 25.95
N ARG A 31 -8.10 -16.70 25.30
CA ARG A 31 -7.85 -15.91 24.09
C ARG A 31 -6.90 -14.74 24.35
N LEU A 32 -7.08 -14.00 25.46
CA LEU A 32 -6.17 -12.92 25.84
C LEU A 32 -4.75 -13.44 26.09
N THR A 33 -4.62 -14.56 26.80
CA THR A 33 -3.34 -15.22 27.04
C THR A 33 -2.71 -15.68 25.74
N ALA A 34 -3.45 -16.33 24.84
CA ALA A 34 -2.94 -16.81 23.54
C ALA A 34 -2.48 -15.65 22.63
N MET A 35 -3.25 -14.56 22.56
CA MET A 35 -2.85 -13.36 21.80
C MET A 35 -1.63 -12.67 22.43
N GLY A 36 -1.55 -12.65 23.76
CA GLY A 36 -0.39 -12.17 24.50
C GLY A 36 0.87 -13.00 24.21
N THR A 37 0.79 -14.34 24.24
CA THR A 37 1.95 -15.21 23.97
C THR A 37 2.40 -15.15 22.51
N MET A 38 1.48 -15.06 21.55
CA MET A 38 1.82 -14.90 20.13
C MET A 38 2.65 -13.64 19.84
N THR A 39 2.48 -12.61 20.67
CA THR A 39 3.22 -11.35 20.56
C THR A 39 4.44 -11.28 21.48
N GLY A 40 4.81 -12.39 22.12
CA GLY A 40 5.91 -12.43 23.10
C GLY A 40 5.62 -11.55 24.31
N THR A 41 4.35 -11.45 24.72
CA THR A 41 3.81 -10.51 25.72
C THR A 41 3.95 -9.03 25.38
N ALA A 42 4.49 -8.70 24.20
CA ALA A 42 4.63 -7.32 23.73
C ALA A 42 3.32 -6.72 23.18
N GLY A 43 2.24 -7.51 23.12
CA GLY A 43 0.94 -7.11 22.59
C GLY A 43 0.94 -6.85 21.08
N PHE A 44 -0.19 -6.43 20.54
CA PHE A 44 -0.20 -5.83 19.19
C PHE A 44 0.76 -4.65 19.20
N ARG A 45 1.74 -4.67 18.28
CA ARG A 45 2.82 -3.68 18.17
C ARG A 45 2.30 -2.28 18.47
N VAL A 46 2.54 -1.79 19.67
CA VAL A 46 2.20 -0.41 20.04
C VAL A 46 3.08 0.47 19.16
N PRO A 47 2.52 1.23 18.20
CA PRO A 47 3.33 2.14 17.43
C PRO A 47 4.01 3.11 18.39
N PRO A 48 5.28 3.46 18.18
CA PRO A 48 5.98 4.38 19.06
C PRO A 48 5.22 5.72 19.11
N LEU A 49 5.14 6.31 20.31
CA LEU A 49 4.41 7.57 20.55
C LEU A 49 4.83 8.67 19.56
N SER A 50 6.11 8.66 19.17
CA SER A 50 6.65 9.52 18.12
C SER A 50 7.33 8.68 17.02
N PRO A 51 7.23 9.09 15.75
CA PRO A 51 7.92 8.43 14.66
C PRO A 51 9.44 8.56 14.83
N LYS A 52 10.17 7.47 14.54
CA LYS A 52 11.65 7.48 14.59
C LYS A 52 12.21 8.60 13.71
N VAL A 53 13.07 9.39 14.32
CA VAL A 53 13.79 10.50 13.70
C VAL A 53 15.24 10.07 13.47
N ASP A 54 15.86 10.53 12.37
CA ASP A 54 17.29 10.35 12.11
C ASP A 54 18.15 11.42 12.79
N ALA A 55 19.48 11.35 12.61
CA ALA A 55 20.41 12.35 13.12
C ALA A 55 20.17 13.76 12.57
N GLN A 56 19.45 13.86 11.45
CA GLN A 56 19.08 15.10 10.77
C GLN A 56 17.74 15.67 11.25
N GLY A 57 17.11 15.06 12.26
CA GLY A 57 15.84 15.54 12.79
C GLY A 57 14.63 15.21 11.90
N LYS A 58 14.78 14.32 10.89
CA LYS A 58 13.73 14.00 9.94
C LYS A 58 13.17 12.59 10.11
N THR A 59 11.85 12.49 10.03
CA THR A 59 11.15 11.22 9.88
C THR A 59 11.34 10.65 8.48
N ARG A 60 11.18 9.33 8.31
CA ARG A 60 11.18 8.68 6.98
C ARG A 60 10.18 9.34 6.01
N GLY A 61 9.01 9.75 6.53
CA GLY A 61 7.96 10.42 5.74
C GLY A 61 8.38 11.80 5.25
N GLN A 62 9.05 12.58 6.09
CA GLN A 62 9.62 13.88 5.71
C GLN A 62 10.70 13.71 4.65
N ARG A 63 11.63 12.75 4.82
CA ARG A 63 12.66 12.48 3.78
C ARG A 63 12.05 12.16 2.42
N LYS A 64 10.98 11.36 2.40
CA LYS A 64 10.27 11.05 1.14
C LYS A 64 9.66 12.30 0.51
N ARG A 65 9.07 13.18 1.31
CA ARG A 65 8.49 14.45 0.85
C ARG A 65 9.55 15.40 0.31
N ASP A 66 10.69 15.53 0.99
CA ASP A 66 11.80 16.37 0.55
C ASP A 66 12.42 15.86 -0.76
N ALA A 67 12.61 14.54 -0.88
CA ALA A 67 13.07 13.91 -2.11
C ALA A 67 12.08 14.14 -3.28
N TYR A 68 10.79 14.12 -2.99
CA TYR A 68 9.76 14.41 -3.99
C TYR A 68 9.79 15.88 -4.41
N ALA A 69 9.88 16.82 -3.46
CA ALA A 69 9.94 18.25 -3.75
C ALA A 69 11.18 18.61 -4.58
N THR A 70 12.35 18.06 -4.25
CA THR A 70 13.57 18.26 -5.02
C THR A 70 13.49 17.64 -6.42
N ALA A 71 12.85 16.47 -6.57
CA ALA A 71 12.62 15.87 -7.87
C ALA A 71 11.65 16.71 -8.72
N MET A 72 10.57 17.24 -8.14
CA MET A 72 9.59 18.08 -8.84
C MET A 72 10.16 19.46 -9.21
N ALA A 73 10.97 20.08 -8.34
CA ALA A 73 11.66 21.34 -8.67
C ALA A 73 12.56 21.19 -9.91
N LYS A 74 13.23 20.05 -10.08
CA LYS A 74 14.02 19.74 -11.29
C LYS A 74 13.18 19.54 -12.55
N VAL A 75 11.86 19.42 -12.44
CA VAL A 75 10.94 19.19 -13.57
C VAL A 75 10.40 20.51 -14.13
N SER A 76 10.37 21.61 -13.37
CA SER A 76 9.66 22.83 -13.75
C SER A 76 10.45 23.88 -14.54
N GLU A 77 11.78 23.87 -14.55
CA GLU A 77 12.50 25.10 -14.94
C GLU A 77 13.08 25.15 -16.36
N ALA A 78 13.64 24.08 -16.94
CA ALA A 78 14.12 24.09 -18.34
C ALA A 78 14.60 22.71 -18.80
N ARG A 79 13.71 21.71 -18.89
CA ARG A 79 14.12 20.38 -19.36
C ARG A 79 14.07 20.29 -20.88
N ALA A 80 15.15 19.76 -21.45
CA ALA A 80 15.17 19.31 -22.84
C ALA A 80 13.96 18.38 -23.11
N PRO A 81 13.33 18.45 -24.30
CA PRO A 81 12.07 17.74 -24.58
C PRO A 81 12.13 16.23 -24.28
N GLN A 82 13.32 15.64 -24.37
CA GLN A 82 13.60 14.23 -24.09
C GLN A 82 13.24 13.76 -22.66
N PHE A 83 13.21 14.68 -21.68
CA PHE A 83 12.86 14.38 -20.29
C PHE A 83 11.44 14.81 -19.91
N MET A 84 10.66 15.35 -20.85
CA MET A 84 9.24 15.63 -20.66
C MET A 84 8.42 14.35 -20.78
N HIS A 85 7.39 14.24 -19.95
CA HIS A 85 6.37 13.19 -20.08
C HIS A 85 5.78 13.21 -21.49
N SER A 86 5.52 12.03 -22.08
CA SER A 86 5.08 11.90 -23.48
C SER A 86 3.83 12.73 -23.80
N ALA A 87 2.91 12.85 -22.85
CA ALA A 87 1.73 13.71 -22.96
C ALA A 87 2.06 15.22 -23.03
N ALA A 88 3.02 15.69 -22.22
CA ALA A 88 3.46 17.09 -22.23
C ALA A 88 4.27 17.41 -23.49
N ARG A 89 5.12 16.48 -23.95
CA ARG A 89 5.87 16.60 -25.21
C ARG A 89 4.93 16.74 -26.43
N ARG A 90 3.85 15.96 -26.46
CA ARG A 90 2.81 16.07 -27.51
C ARG A 90 2.11 17.43 -27.51
N ARG A 91 1.90 18.04 -26.35
CA ARG A 91 1.27 19.37 -26.23
C ARG A 91 2.22 20.50 -26.64
N ALA A 92 3.51 20.39 -26.27
CA ALA A 92 4.53 21.38 -26.61
C ALA A 92 4.97 21.32 -28.08
N GLY A 93 4.92 20.15 -28.71
CA GLY A 93 5.31 19.94 -30.12
C GLY A 93 4.18 20.12 -31.14
N HIS A 94 3.03 20.68 -30.77
CA HIS A 94 1.92 20.92 -31.70
C HIS A 94 2.14 22.22 -32.51
N GLU A 95 3.09 22.16 -33.46
CA GLU A 95 2.75 22.62 -34.81
C GLU A 95 1.86 21.54 -35.43
N ALA A 96 0.80 21.98 -36.12
CA ALA A 96 -0.34 21.19 -36.53
C ALA A 96 -0.04 20.09 -37.57
N THR A 97 0.59 18.99 -37.16
CA THR A 97 0.60 17.76 -37.97
C THR A 97 -0.11 16.64 -37.23
N PRO A 98 -1.35 16.28 -37.65
CA PRO A 98 -1.99 15.07 -37.14
C PRO A 98 -1.14 13.87 -37.55
N ARG A 99 -0.97 12.92 -36.62
CA ARG A 99 -0.27 11.65 -36.91
C ARG A 99 -0.95 10.96 -38.11
N PRO A 100 -0.20 10.28 -38.99
CA PRO A 100 -0.82 9.42 -39.98
C PRO A 100 -1.67 8.38 -39.24
N MET A 101 -2.95 8.30 -39.62
CA MET A 101 -3.88 7.33 -39.06
C MET A 101 -3.42 5.94 -39.46
N THR A 102 -3.00 5.11 -38.50
CA THR A 102 -2.59 3.73 -38.77
C THR A 102 -3.67 2.76 -38.32
N GLY A 103 -4.03 1.82 -39.18
CA GLY A 103 -4.98 0.73 -38.89
C GLY A 103 -6.45 1.12 -39.06
N PHE A 104 -7.31 0.61 -38.17
CA PHE A 104 -8.79 0.63 -38.28
C PHE A 104 -9.42 2.03 -38.44
N GLN A 105 -8.73 3.09 -38.00
CA GLN A 105 -9.22 4.45 -38.15
C GLN A 105 -8.99 5.02 -39.56
N ALA A 106 -8.07 4.47 -40.36
CA ALA A 106 -7.90 4.84 -41.77
C ALA A 106 -9.02 4.25 -42.63
N THR A 107 -9.46 3.02 -42.33
CA THR A 107 -10.49 2.31 -43.11
C THR A 107 -11.88 2.91 -42.95
N MET A 108 -12.23 3.44 -41.76
CA MET A 108 -13.55 4.08 -41.56
C MET A 108 -13.73 5.38 -42.35
N LYS A 109 -12.66 6.12 -42.65
CA LYS A 109 -12.76 7.41 -43.33
C LYS A 109 -12.82 7.29 -44.85
N VAL A 110 -12.44 6.14 -45.40
CA VAL A 110 -12.56 5.82 -46.83
C VAL A 110 -13.96 5.27 -47.16
N ALA A 111 -14.67 4.77 -46.14
CA ALA A 111 -16.01 4.19 -46.28
C ALA A 111 -17.17 5.19 -46.02
N ALA A 112 -16.86 6.46 -45.76
CA ALA A 112 -17.81 7.55 -45.55
C ALA A 112 -17.63 8.60 -46.65
#